data_AF-A0A3B9PQW2-F1
#
_entry.id   AF-A0A3B9PQW2-F1
#
_cell.length_a   1.000
_cell.length_b   1.000
_cell.length_c   1.000
_cell.angle_alpha   90.00
_cell.angle_beta   90.00
_cell.angle_gamma   90.00
#
_symmetry.space_group_name_H-M   'P 1'
#
loop_
_entity.id
_entity.type
_entity.pdbx_description
1 polymer ?
#
loop_
_entity_poly.entity_id
_entity_poly.type
_entity_poly.pdbx_seq_one_letter_code
_entity_poly.pdbx_strand_id
1 'polypeptide(L)'
;RQELLFYRVDEIRARAHLINHSIKPDLVISIHFNAAPWPDAEKRKLVERNDHHILVNGCYMGGELAYDDQRFEMIWRLLNRWSVVEQGLAESLSLSFSQVTGMPTFSYKGPNAQKIGQVPGVWARNLLANRIYGCPVVFLEPYIANSLATYPRAQNWISGKKGEGSCLIEEYSEAVLLGLKNYFNQ
;
A
#
# COMPACT_ATOMS: atom_id res chain seq x y z
N ARG A 1 12.25 20.51 2.39
CA ARG A 1 11.36 19.40 2.87
C ARG A 1 9.88 19.77 2.77
N GLN A 2 9.48 21.02 3.03
CA GLN A 2 8.09 21.49 2.84
C GLN A 2 7.59 21.36 1.40
N GLU A 3 8.38 21.76 0.39
CA GLU A 3 7.99 21.60 -1.02
C GLU A 3 7.72 20.14 -1.42
N LEU A 4 8.55 19.19 -0.97
CA LEU A 4 8.35 17.76 -1.21
C LEU A 4 7.05 17.22 -0.58
N LEU A 5 6.67 17.73 0.59
CA LEU A 5 5.41 17.36 1.25
C LEU A 5 4.21 17.97 0.54
N PHE A 6 4.34 19.21 0.09
CA PHE A 6 3.35 19.91 -0.74
C PHE A 6 3.07 19.13 -2.03
N TYR A 7 4.11 18.82 -2.82
CA TYR A 7 3.96 18.05 -4.06
C TYR A 7 3.32 16.68 -3.83
N ARG A 8 3.63 15.99 -2.73
CA ARG A 8 3.03 14.69 -2.42
C ARG A 8 1.52 14.80 -2.16
N VAL A 9 1.11 15.77 -1.36
CA VAL A 9 -0.32 15.95 -1.02
C VAL A 9 -1.10 16.38 -2.26
N ASP A 10 -0.56 17.32 -3.03
CA ASP A 10 -1.21 17.84 -4.23
C ASP A 10 -1.30 16.79 -5.34
N GLU A 11 -0.27 15.97 -5.50
CA GLU A 11 -0.27 14.88 -6.47
C GLU A 11 -1.33 13.81 -6.13
N ILE A 12 -1.48 13.45 -4.84
CA ILE A 12 -2.56 12.55 -4.40
C ILE A 12 -3.94 13.20 -4.65
N ARG A 13 -4.10 14.51 -4.39
CA ARG A 13 -5.36 15.23 -4.66
C ARG A 13 -5.65 15.33 -6.16
N ALA A 14 -4.64 15.52 -7.00
CA ALA A 14 -4.79 15.53 -8.46
C ALA A 14 -5.23 14.15 -8.98
N ARG A 15 -4.64 13.06 -8.46
CA ARG A 15 -5.11 11.69 -8.75
C ARG A 15 -6.55 11.48 -8.29
N ALA A 16 -6.91 11.96 -7.10
CA ALA A 16 -8.28 11.88 -6.59
C ALA A 16 -9.27 12.58 -7.52
N HIS A 17 -8.90 13.74 -8.08
CA HIS A 17 -9.75 14.44 -9.04
C HIS A 17 -10.03 13.57 -10.28
N LEU A 18 -9.00 12.96 -10.87
CA LEU A 18 -9.17 12.05 -12.00
C LEU A 18 -10.00 10.81 -11.64
N ILE A 19 -9.73 10.19 -10.50
CA ILE A 19 -10.44 8.99 -10.04
C ILE A 19 -11.92 9.29 -9.80
N ASN A 20 -12.22 10.40 -9.11
CA ASN A 20 -13.59 10.70 -8.67
C ASN A 20 -14.46 11.29 -9.77
N HIS A 21 -13.86 12.00 -10.73
CA HIS A 21 -14.64 12.76 -11.73
C HIS A 21 -14.51 12.22 -13.15
N SER A 22 -13.38 11.61 -13.51
CA SER A 22 -13.12 11.17 -14.89
C SER A 22 -13.18 9.66 -15.05
N ILE A 23 -12.40 8.91 -14.26
CA ILE A 23 -12.24 7.45 -14.41
C ILE A 23 -13.40 6.71 -13.74
N LYS A 24 -13.78 7.13 -12.51
CA LYS A 24 -14.83 6.53 -11.68
C LYS A 24 -14.76 4.99 -11.63
N PRO A 25 -13.60 4.43 -11.22
CA PRO A 25 -13.42 2.98 -11.20
C PRO A 25 -14.22 2.33 -10.05
N ASP A 26 -14.54 1.05 -10.21
CA ASP A 26 -15.13 0.23 -9.15
C ASP A 26 -14.12 -0.15 -8.04
N LEU A 27 -12.82 -0.06 -8.34
CA LEU A 27 -11.73 -0.42 -7.44
C LEU A 27 -10.45 0.33 -7.84
N VAL A 28 -9.67 0.76 -6.84
CA VAL A 28 -8.30 1.25 -7.02
C VAL A 28 -7.32 0.40 -6.24
N ILE A 29 -6.22 0.01 -6.91
CA ILE A 29 -5.05 -0.59 -6.29
C ILE A 29 -3.90 0.43 -6.36
N SER A 30 -3.41 0.86 -5.21
CA SER A 30 -2.25 1.76 -5.13
C SER A 30 -0.97 0.95 -5.00
N ILE A 31 -0.10 1.03 -6.02
CA ILE A 31 1.14 0.26 -6.13
C ILE A 31 2.30 1.07 -5.53
N HIS A 32 2.89 0.59 -4.44
CA HIS A 32 4.06 1.20 -3.82
C HIS A 32 5.15 0.17 -3.54
N PHE A 33 6.37 0.68 -3.33
CA PHE A 33 7.41 0.01 -2.54
C PHE A 33 7.54 0.72 -1.20
N ASN A 34 7.87 -0.03 -0.15
CA ASN A 34 8.12 0.52 1.16
C ASN A 34 9.62 0.86 1.33
N ALA A 35 10.00 1.48 2.44
CA ALA A 35 11.38 1.70 2.83
C ALA A 35 11.54 1.50 4.34
N ALA A 36 12.66 0.90 4.74
CA ALA A 36 13.02 0.79 6.14
C ALA A 36 13.86 2.01 6.56
N PRO A 37 13.77 2.46 7.81
CA PRO A 37 14.69 3.46 8.34
C PRO A 37 16.14 3.00 8.16
N TRP A 38 17.04 3.91 7.79
CA TRP A 38 18.47 3.61 7.84
C TRP A 38 18.91 3.48 9.30
N PRO A 39 19.87 2.57 9.60
CA PRO A 39 20.45 2.46 10.94
C PRO A 39 21.12 3.76 11.40
N ASP A 40 21.69 4.51 10.46
CA ASP A 40 22.34 5.79 10.67
C ASP A 40 21.92 6.74 9.53
N ALA A 41 21.38 7.91 9.88
CA ALA A 41 20.88 8.89 8.91
C ALA A 41 22.01 9.51 8.07
N GLU A 42 23.21 9.61 8.63
CA GLU A 42 24.40 10.16 7.98
C GLU A 42 25.17 9.08 7.19
N LYS A 43 24.97 7.80 7.53
CA LYS A 43 25.57 6.64 6.86
C LYS A 43 24.52 5.70 6.31
N ARG A 44 24.00 6.09 5.14
CA ARG A 44 23.02 5.32 4.38
C ARG A 44 23.58 3.94 4.02
N LYS A 45 22.94 2.89 4.53
CA LYS A 45 23.27 1.49 4.23
C LYS A 45 22.00 0.73 3.88
N LEU A 46 22.16 -0.24 2.98
CA LEU A 46 21.09 -1.20 2.70
C LEU A 46 20.80 -2.04 3.94
N VAL A 47 19.55 -2.46 4.10
CA VAL A 47 19.10 -3.24 5.26
C VAL A 47 18.82 -4.69 4.88
N GLU A 48 18.89 -5.60 5.85
CA GLU A 48 18.49 -7.00 5.63
C GLU A 48 16.97 -7.16 5.56
N ARG A 49 16.23 -6.30 6.27
CA ARG A 49 14.77 -6.35 6.36
C ARG A 49 14.12 -6.24 4.98
N ASN A 50 13.25 -7.20 4.68
CA ASN A 50 12.35 -7.17 3.53
C ASN A 50 11.02 -7.80 3.95
N ASP A 51 9.91 -7.14 3.65
CA ASP A 51 8.57 -7.58 4.02
C ASP A 51 7.51 -6.94 3.12
N HIS A 52 6.26 -7.37 3.28
CA HIS A 52 5.10 -6.73 2.70
C HIS A 52 4.00 -6.46 3.72
N HIS A 53 3.22 -5.42 3.46
CA HIS A 53 1.90 -5.26 4.05
C HIS A 53 0.92 -4.67 3.06
N ILE A 54 -0.35 -4.83 3.37
CA ILE A 54 -1.47 -4.35 2.60
C ILE A 54 -2.31 -3.45 3.51
N LEU A 55 -2.59 -2.23 3.04
CA LEU A 55 -3.25 -1.20 3.82
C LEU A 55 -4.62 -0.85 3.21
N VAL A 56 -5.62 -0.76 4.06
CA VAL A 56 -6.97 -0.29 3.72
C VAL A 56 -7.34 0.92 4.57
N ASN A 57 -8.48 1.56 4.28
CA ASN A 57 -8.92 2.72 5.05
C ASN A 57 -9.31 2.33 6.49
N GLY A 58 -8.95 3.15 7.47
CA GLY A 58 -9.43 3.05 8.85
C GLY A 58 -8.44 3.64 9.86
N CYS A 59 -8.55 3.26 11.14
CA CYS A 59 -7.64 3.71 12.20
C CYS A 59 -7.46 5.24 12.27
N TYR A 60 -8.57 5.98 12.19
CA TYR A 60 -8.57 7.44 12.34
C TYR A 60 -8.19 7.81 13.78
N MET A 61 -7.17 8.64 13.94
CA MET A 61 -6.72 9.13 15.24
C MET A 61 -7.51 10.37 15.68
N GLY A 62 -7.59 10.63 16.98
CA GLY A 62 -8.35 11.78 17.51
C GLY A 62 -7.92 13.13 16.93
N GLY A 63 -6.62 13.34 16.73
CA GLY A 63 -6.11 14.57 16.10
C GLY A 63 -6.46 14.69 14.61
N GLU A 64 -6.71 13.57 13.92
CA GLU A 64 -7.15 13.56 12.52
C GLU A 64 -8.64 13.86 12.42
N LEU A 65 -9.43 13.34 13.37
CA LEU A 65 -10.86 13.63 13.48
C LEU A 65 -11.16 15.05 13.96
N ALA A 66 -10.16 15.83 14.37
CA ALA A 66 -10.34 17.25 14.62
C ALA A 66 -10.66 18.04 13.34
N TYR A 67 -10.28 17.53 12.17
CA TYR A 67 -10.52 18.18 10.87
C TYR A 67 -11.87 17.76 10.27
N ASP A 68 -12.65 18.74 9.85
CA ASP A 68 -14.01 18.55 9.31
C ASP A 68 -14.04 17.69 8.05
N ASP A 69 -13.06 17.88 7.16
CA ASP A 69 -12.91 17.12 5.93
C ASP A 69 -12.68 15.64 6.19
N GLN A 70 -11.78 15.30 7.13
CA GLN A 70 -11.51 13.92 7.49
C GLN A 70 -12.71 13.23 8.15
N ARG A 71 -13.50 13.96 8.97
CA ARG A 71 -14.75 13.42 9.52
C ARG A 71 -15.77 13.15 8.42
N PHE A 72 -15.94 14.08 7.49
CA PHE A 72 -16.83 13.90 6.36
C PHE A 72 -16.43 12.69 5.50
N GLU A 73 -15.14 12.59 5.15
CA GLU A 73 -14.60 11.49 4.35
C GLU A 73 -14.77 10.15 5.06
N MET A 74 -14.54 10.09 6.39
CA MET A 74 -14.80 8.89 7.19
C MET A 74 -16.27 8.46 7.11
N ILE A 75 -17.20 9.39 7.35
CA ILE A 75 -18.65 9.11 7.29
C ILE A 75 -19.04 8.64 5.89
N TRP A 76 -18.54 9.31 4.84
CA TRP A 76 -18.79 8.95 3.45
C TRP A 76 -18.37 7.51 3.15
N ARG A 77 -17.17 7.10 3.55
CA ARG A 77 -16.71 5.72 3.37
C ARG A 77 -17.52 4.71 4.16
N LEU A 78 -17.91 5.05 5.40
CA LEU A 78 -18.76 4.19 6.24
C LEU A 78 -20.12 3.93 5.59
N LEU A 79 -20.77 4.98 5.06
CA LEU A 79 -22.07 4.86 4.38
C LEU A 79 -21.99 3.99 3.11
N ASN A 80 -20.87 4.04 2.39
CA ASN A 80 -20.63 3.21 1.21
C ASN A 80 -20.21 1.77 1.54
N ARG A 81 -19.86 1.47 2.80
CA ARG A 81 -19.47 0.12 3.28
C ARG A 81 -18.30 -0.52 2.52
N TRP A 82 -17.41 0.29 1.94
CA TRP A 82 -16.27 -0.20 1.17
C TRP A 82 -15.29 -1.06 1.98
N SER A 83 -15.28 -0.93 3.31
CA SER A 83 -14.42 -1.70 4.21
C SER A 83 -14.55 -3.22 4.04
N VAL A 84 -15.73 -3.73 3.65
CA VAL A 84 -15.95 -5.18 3.43
C VAL A 84 -15.15 -5.66 2.21
N VAL A 85 -15.27 -4.93 1.09
CA VAL A 85 -14.57 -5.25 -0.16
C VAL A 85 -13.07 -5.07 0.02
N GLU A 86 -12.66 -3.95 0.63
CA GLU A 86 -11.26 -3.65 0.88
C GLU A 86 -10.58 -4.70 1.77
N GLN A 87 -11.23 -5.12 2.86
CA GLN A 87 -10.68 -6.16 3.73
C GLN A 87 -10.50 -7.48 2.97
N GLY A 88 -11.55 -7.99 2.32
CA GLY A 88 -11.47 -9.28 1.64
C GLY A 88 -10.43 -9.29 0.52
N LEU A 89 -10.35 -8.22 -0.25
CA LEU A 89 -9.33 -8.08 -1.30
C LEU A 89 -7.92 -7.97 -0.69
N ALA A 90 -7.74 -7.19 0.37
CA ALA A 90 -6.45 -7.06 1.04
C ALA A 90 -5.95 -8.37 1.66
N GLU A 91 -6.84 -9.18 2.23
CA GLU A 91 -6.55 -10.52 2.72
C GLU A 91 -6.08 -11.45 1.60
N SER A 92 -6.79 -11.46 0.46
CA SER A 92 -6.40 -12.25 -0.72
C SER A 92 -5.03 -11.82 -1.28
N LEU A 93 -4.80 -10.51 -1.36
CA LEU A 93 -3.52 -9.96 -1.84
C LEU A 93 -2.37 -10.29 -0.89
N SER A 94 -2.57 -10.18 0.43
CA SER A 94 -1.51 -10.49 1.40
C SER A 94 -1.05 -11.95 1.30
N LEU A 95 -2.00 -12.88 1.19
CA LEU A 95 -1.70 -14.31 0.96
C LEU A 95 -0.95 -14.53 -0.35
N SER A 96 -1.37 -13.86 -1.42
CA SER A 96 -0.75 -13.99 -2.74
C SER A 96 0.67 -13.44 -2.77
N PHE A 97 0.93 -12.32 -2.09
CA PHE A 97 2.29 -11.80 -1.91
C PHE A 97 3.16 -12.77 -1.11
N SER A 98 2.66 -13.32 0.00
CA SER A 98 3.39 -14.34 0.77
C SER A 98 3.72 -15.57 -0.09
N GLN A 99 2.76 -16.04 -0.90
CA GLN A 99 2.93 -17.21 -1.76
C GLN A 99 3.95 -16.97 -2.88
N VAL A 100 3.86 -15.85 -3.60
CA VAL A 100 4.69 -15.56 -4.78
C VAL A 100 6.11 -15.15 -4.37
N THR A 101 6.24 -14.34 -3.32
CA THR A 101 7.53 -13.73 -2.97
C THR A 101 8.28 -14.48 -1.87
N GLY A 102 7.58 -15.31 -1.07
CA GLY A 102 8.13 -15.92 0.13
C GLY A 102 8.48 -14.92 1.24
N MET A 103 8.16 -13.63 1.08
CA MET A 103 8.48 -12.61 2.07
C MET A 103 7.60 -12.73 3.32
N PRO A 104 8.15 -12.39 4.51
CA PRO A 104 7.34 -12.26 5.71
C PRO A 104 6.45 -11.03 5.63
N THR A 105 5.33 -11.06 6.35
CA THR A 105 4.44 -9.91 6.47
C THR A 105 4.92 -8.93 7.55
N PHE A 106 4.78 -7.63 7.32
CA PHE A 106 5.02 -6.62 8.33
C PHE A 106 3.93 -6.58 9.41
N SER A 107 4.36 -6.34 10.65
CA SER A 107 3.46 -6.14 11.79
C SER A 107 3.70 -4.77 12.44
N TYR A 108 2.65 -3.94 12.44
CA TYR A 108 2.67 -2.68 13.17
C TYR A 108 2.67 -2.93 14.68
N LYS A 109 3.39 -2.07 15.43
CA LYS A 109 3.44 -2.09 16.90
C LYS A 109 2.88 -0.80 17.53
N GLY A 110 2.62 0.22 16.72
CA GLY A 110 2.17 1.54 17.17
C GLY A 110 0.66 1.74 17.01
N PRO A 111 0.12 2.83 17.57
CA PRO A 111 -1.32 3.12 17.55
C PRO A 111 -1.84 3.65 16.21
N ASN A 112 -0.95 3.87 15.24
CA ASN A 112 -1.26 4.47 13.93
C ASN A 112 -1.64 3.44 12.86
N ALA A 113 -1.94 2.21 13.28
CA ALA A 113 -2.47 1.14 12.45
C ALA A 113 -3.32 0.20 13.30
N GLN A 114 -4.41 -0.28 12.73
CA GLN A 114 -5.31 -1.25 13.37
C GLN A 114 -5.23 -2.56 12.61
N LYS A 115 -4.98 -3.68 13.30
CA LYS A 115 -5.10 -5.00 12.67
C LYS A 115 -6.57 -5.23 12.34
N ILE A 116 -6.83 -5.65 11.09
CA ILE A 116 -8.15 -6.06 10.62
C ILE A 116 -8.09 -7.49 10.09
N GLY A 117 -9.16 -8.26 10.26
CA GLY A 117 -9.19 -9.65 9.84
C GLY A 117 -8.10 -10.52 10.50
N GLN A 118 -7.98 -11.77 10.02
CA GLN A 118 -7.05 -12.76 10.60
C GLN A 118 -5.79 -12.96 9.75
N VAL A 119 -5.81 -12.57 8.47
CA VAL A 119 -4.66 -12.76 7.58
C VAL A 119 -3.50 -11.83 7.99
N PRO A 120 -2.28 -12.35 8.19
CA PRO A 120 -1.11 -11.54 8.50
C PRO A 120 -0.83 -10.46 7.43
N GLY A 121 -0.19 -9.36 7.81
CA GLY A 121 0.19 -8.29 6.87
C GLY A 121 -0.94 -7.35 6.43
N VAL A 122 -2.18 -7.57 6.85
CA VAL A 122 -3.32 -6.68 6.53
C VAL A 122 -3.61 -5.72 7.68
N TRP A 123 -3.63 -4.41 7.39
CA TRP A 123 -3.81 -3.36 8.38
C TRP A 123 -4.70 -2.22 7.86
N ALA A 124 -5.46 -1.59 8.74
CA ALA A 124 -6.19 -0.37 8.45
C ALA A 124 -5.39 0.86 8.90
N ARG A 125 -5.31 1.88 8.03
CA ARG A 125 -4.62 3.15 8.29
C ARG A 125 -5.33 4.32 7.63
N ASN A 126 -5.19 5.51 8.21
CA ASN A 126 -5.79 6.73 7.69
C ASN A 126 -4.86 7.40 6.66
N LEU A 127 -4.69 6.75 5.50
CA LEU A 127 -3.92 7.30 4.38
C LEU A 127 -4.78 8.22 3.51
N LEU A 128 -4.20 9.32 3.04
CA LEU A 128 -4.92 10.31 2.21
C LEU A 128 -5.58 9.66 0.99
N ALA A 129 -4.85 8.86 0.20
CA ALA A 129 -5.39 8.17 -0.98
C ALA A 129 -6.55 7.23 -0.63
N ASN A 130 -6.37 6.39 0.40
CA ASN A 130 -7.41 5.49 0.90
C ASN A 130 -8.62 6.23 1.47
N ARG A 131 -8.49 7.53 1.77
CA ARG A 131 -9.58 8.33 2.33
C ARG A 131 -10.37 9.04 1.24
N ILE A 132 -9.68 9.70 0.30
CA ILE A 132 -10.30 10.65 -0.63
C ILE A 132 -10.67 10.07 -2.00
N TYR A 133 -10.20 8.87 -2.34
CA TYR A 133 -10.65 8.21 -3.57
C TYR A 133 -12.06 7.64 -3.34
N GLY A 134 -13.00 8.04 -4.18
CA GLY A 134 -14.44 7.76 -4.09
C GLY A 134 -14.84 6.36 -4.53
N CYS A 135 -14.03 5.36 -4.19
CA CYS A 135 -14.24 3.94 -4.46
C CYS A 135 -13.47 3.10 -3.42
N PRO A 136 -13.65 1.77 -3.38
CA PRO A 136 -12.76 0.86 -2.65
C PRO A 136 -11.28 1.06 -3.04
N VAL A 137 -10.40 1.15 -2.04
CA VAL A 137 -8.95 1.29 -2.25
C VAL A 137 -8.18 0.27 -1.44
N VAL A 138 -7.28 -0.46 -2.09
CA VAL A 138 -6.26 -1.28 -1.44
C VAL A 138 -4.87 -0.75 -1.78
N PHE A 139 -4.05 -0.53 -0.76
CA PHE A 139 -2.73 0.07 -0.89
C PHE A 139 -1.67 -0.99 -0.60
N LEU A 140 -0.80 -1.22 -1.57
CA LEU A 140 0.21 -2.27 -1.53
C LEU A 140 1.55 -1.64 -1.17
N GLU A 141 2.19 -2.05 -0.07
CA GLU A 141 3.60 -1.71 0.16
C GLU A 141 4.46 -2.98 0.35
N PRO A 142 4.56 -3.85 -0.67
CA PRO A 142 5.55 -4.90 -0.70
C PRO A 142 6.94 -4.33 -1.00
N TYR A 143 7.96 -5.09 -0.63
CA TYR A 143 9.37 -4.81 -0.84
C TYR A 143 9.86 -3.56 -0.09
N ILE A 144 10.90 -3.76 0.69
CA ILE A 144 11.71 -2.67 1.23
C ILE A 144 12.70 -2.24 0.15
N ALA A 145 12.49 -1.08 -0.47
CA ALA A 145 13.28 -0.58 -1.60
C ALA A 145 14.78 -0.43 -1.29
N ASN A 146 15.13 -0.15 -0.03
CA ASN A 146 16.50 -0.07 0.46
C ASN A 146 16.99 -1.38 1.12
N SER A 147 16.38 -2.52 0.82
CA SER A 147 16.90 -3.81 1.28
C SER A 147 18.01 -4.34 0.37
N LEU A 148 18.87 -5.18 0.94
CA LEU A 148 19.91 -5.90 0.21
C LEU A 148 19.33 -6.78 -0.91
N ALA A 149 18.11 -7.31 -0.72
CA ALA A 149 17.45 -8.18 -1.69
C ALA A 149 16.77 -7.38 -2.81
N THR A 150 16.07 -6.28 -2.49
CA THR A 150 15.26 -5.53 -3.46
C THR A 150 16.08 -4.51 -4.24
N TYR A 151 16.99 -3.78 -3.58
CA TYR A 151 17.69 -2.66 -4.20
C TYR A 151 18.45 -3.05 -5.48
N PRO A 152 19.26 -4.14 -5.51
CA PRO A 152 19.96 -4.55 -6.73
C PRO A 152 19.00 -4.96 -7.86
N ARG A 153 17.89 -5.66 -7.53
CA ARG A 153 16.86 -6.05 -8.50
C ARG A 153 16.20 -4.84 -9.14
N ALA A 154 15.86 -3.82 -8.34
CA ALA A 154 15.29 -2.57 -8.83
C ALA A 154 16.28 -1.79 -9.72
N GLN A 155 17.56 -1.72 -9.33
CA GLN A 155 18.60 -1.06 -10.14
C GLN A 155 18.84 -1.78 -11.47
N ASN A 156 18.84 -3.12 -11.47
CA ASN A 156 18.97 -3.90 -12.70
C ASN A 156 17.80 -3.61 -13.65
N TRP A 157 16.57 -3.57 -13.14
CA TRP A 157 15.38 -3.23 -13.94
C TRP A 157 15.46 -1.81 -14.52
N ILE A 158 15.78 -0.79 -13.69
CA ILE A 158 15.91 0.60 -14.13
C ILE A 158 17.00 0.76 -15.21
N SER A 159 18.12 0.06 -15.06
CA SER A 159 19.22 0.10 -16.04
C SER A 159 18.96 -0.72 -17.30
N GLY A 160 17.80 -1.36 -17.44
CA GLY A 160 17.45 -2.21 -18.57
C GLY A 160 18.25 -3.51 -18.64
N LYS A 161 18.98 -3.86 -17.57
CA LYS A 161 19.72 -5.11 -17.49
C LYS A 161 18.74 -6.24 -17.17
N LYS A 162 18.55 -7.14 -18.14
CA LYS A 162 17.89 -8.43 -17.89
C LYS A 162 18.87 -9.29 -17.07
N GLY A 163 18.65 -9.36 -15.76
CA GLY A 163 19.40 -10.27 -14.89
C GLY A 163 18.90 -11.72 -15.01
N GLU A 164 19.65 -12.66 -14.46
CA GLU A 164 19.15 -14.01 -14.18
C GLU A 164 18.22 -13.97 -12.96
N GLY A 165 16.98 -14.47 -13.11
CA GLY A 165 15.94 -14.47 -12.06
C GLY A 165 14.64 -13.77 -12.49
N SER A 166 13.55 -13.96 -11.73
CA SER A 166 12.27 -13.29 -11.98
C SER A 166 12.41 -11.77 -11.86
N CYS A 167 11.90 -11.04 -12.86
CA CYS A 167 11.88 -9.58 -12.81
C CYS A 167 11.05 -9.14 -11.58
N LEU A 168 11.55 -8.18 -10.81
CA LEU A 168 10.82 -7.64 -9.64
C LEU A 168 9.41 -7.16 -10.02
N ILE A 169 9.25 -6.62 -11.23
CA ILE A 169 7.96 -6.15 -11.74
C ILE A 169 7.05 -7.31 -12.15
N GLU A 170 7.60 -8.38 -12.73
CA GLU A 170 6.84 -9.59 -13.07
C GLU A 170 6.34 -10.26 -11.79
N GLU A 171 7.21 -10.46 -10.80
CA GLU A 171 6.89 -11.04 -9.49
C GLU A 171 5.79 -10.23 -8.76
N TYR A 172 5.89 -8.89 -8.77
CA TYR A 172 4.85 -8.02 -8.22
C TYR A 172 3.53 -8.21 -8.96
N SER A 173 3.58 -8.19 -10.30
CA SER A 173 2.39 -8.30 -11.15
C SER A 173 1.72 -9.66 -10.98
N GLU A 174 2.49 -10.74 -10.88
CA GLU A 174 2.03 -12.09 -10.58
C GLU A 174 1.32 -12.17 -9.22
N ALA A 175 1.91 -11.59 -8.17
CA ALA A 175 1.30 -11.53 -6.85
C ALA A 175 -0.05 -10.79 -6.86
N VAL A 176 -0.12 -9.66 -7.56
CA VAL A 176 -1.36 -8.87 -7.68
C VAL A 176 -2.41 -9.62 -8.49
N LEU A 177 -2.06 -10.17 -9.65
CA LEU A 177 -2.98 -10.91 -10.51
C LEU A 177 -3.52 -12.17 -9.81
N LEU A 178 -2.67 -12.89 -9.09
CA LEU A 178 -3.08 -14.04 -8.28
C LEU A 178 -4.08 -13.62 -7.19
N GLY A 179 -3.79 -12.54 -6.45
CA GLY A 179 -4.68 -12.05 -5.40
C GLY A 179 -6.04 -11.57 -5.92
N LEU A 180 -6.05 -10.90 -7.08
CA LEU A 180 -7.29 -10.51 -7.74
C LEU A 180 -8.08 -11.73 -8.21
N LYS A 181 -7.43 -12.67 -8.89
CA LYS A 181 -8.07 -13.91 -9.37
C LYS A 181 -8.67 -14.70 -8.21
N ASN A 182 -7.93 -14.84 -7.11
CA ASN A 182 -8.40 -15.54 -5.93
C ASN A 182 -9.54 -14.82 -5.22
N TYR A 183 -9.60 -13.48 -5.26
CA TYR A 183 -10.69 -12.72 -4.65
C TYR A 183 -11.99 -12.82 -5.46
N PHE A 184 -11.92 -12.67 -6.78
CA PHE A 184 -13.10 -12.62 -7.64
C PHE A 184 -13.66 -14.00 -8.06
N ASN A 185 -12.88 -15.07 -7.89
CA ASN A 185 -13.34 -16.44 -8.18
C ASN A 185 -13.85 -17.19 -6.93
N GLN A 186 -14.05 -16.49 -5.81
CA GLN A 186 -14.68 -17.04 -4.60
C GLN A 186 -16.18 -17.21 -4.75
#